data_AF-A0A7C0VKV3-F1
#
_entry.id   AF-A0A7C0VKV3-F1
#
_cell.length_a   1.000
_cell.length_b   1.000
_cell.length_c   1.000
_cell.angle_alpha   90.00
_cell.angle_beta   90.00
_cell.angle_gamma   90.00
#
_symmetry.space_group_name_H-M   'P 1'
#
loop_
_entity.id
_entity.type
_entity.pdbx_description
1 polymer ?
#
loop_
_entity_poly.entity_id
_entity_poly.type
_entity_poly.pdbx_seq_one_letter_code
_entity_poly.pdbx_strand_id
1 'polypeptide(L)'
;MKDLLEKNRKIIGYLSGTKAFNKPDLTTQLSNTILIGTNADKKSKKRGKYTIRFIRQKNTITKENIPLLQILDSIRFINKIPDADINKSCERLRNIIQNLSDKEQEYLVKPAMKYNPATRALTGAILESILGESYVEALYNPLRGTTTFKLNISENILRNKHK
;
A
#
# COMPACT_ATOMS: atom_id res chain seq x y z
N MET A 1 1.99 22.92 1.24
CA MET A 1 1.87 21.46 1.00
C MET A 1 2.96 20.99 0.03
N LYS A 2 3.20 21.71 -1.08
CA LYS A 2 4.28 21.43 -2.04
C LYS A 2 5.66 21.28 -1.39
N ASP A 3 5.95 22.11 -0.38
CA ASP A 3 7.16 22.08 0.46
C ASP A 3 7.41 20.76 1.22
N LEU A 4 6.39 19.91 1.36
CA LEU A 4 6.49 18.61 2.05
C LEU A 4 6.75 17.45 1.10
N LEU A 5 6.44 17.66 -0.18
CA LEU A 5 6.51 16.66 -1.23
C LEU A 5 7.73 16.91 -2.13
N GLU A 6 8.11 18.17 -2.29
CA GLU A 6 9.21 18.61 -3.14
C GLU A 6 10.05 19.68 -2.44
N LYS A 7 11.37 19.53 -2.49
CA LYS A 7 12.34 20.53 -2.03
C LYS A 7 13.43 20.66 -3.09
N ASN A 8 13.71 21.88 -3.54
CA ASN A 8 14.72 22.16 -4.57
C ASN A 8 14.53 21.30 -5.83
N ARG A 9 13.29 21.15 -6.33
CA ARG A 9 12.92 20.29 -7.47
C ARG A 9 13.14 18.79 -7.27
N LYS A 10 13.58 18.35 -6.08
CA LYS A 10 13.71 16.95 -5.71
C LYS A 10 12.48 16.51 -4.92
N ILE A 11 11.96 15.33 -5.27
CA ILE A 11 10.86 14.70 -4.54
C ILE A 11 11.40 14.21 -3.20
N ILE A 12 10.78 14.67 -2.12
CA ILE A 12 11.13 14.31 -0.74
C ILE A 12 10.00 13.56 -0.02
N GLY A 13 8.85 13.42 -0.68
CA GLY A 13 7.75 12.61 -0.21
C GLY A 13 6.54 12.64 -1.14
N TYR A 14 5.54 11.84 -0.80
CA TYR A 14 4.28 11.72 -1.54
C TYR A 14 3.10 11.62 -0.57
N LEU A 15 1.90 12.00 -1.03
CA LEU A 15 0.69 11.81 -0.26
C LEU A 15 0.36 10.32 -0.17
N SER A 16 0.14 9.84 1.06
CA SER A 16 -0.18 8.44 1.37
C SER A 16 -1.45 8.38 2.24
N GLY A 17 -1.80 7.18 2.70
CA GLY A 17 -2.97 6.91 3.54
C GLY A 17 -4.29 6.97 2.78
N THR A 18 -5.41 6.86 3.50
CA THR A 18 -6.76 6.73 2.93
C THR A 18 -7.12 7.85 1.95
N LYS A 19 -6.62 9.08 2.16
CA LYS A 19 -6.83 10.20 1.24
C LYS A 19 -6.18 10.02 -0.14
N ALA A 20 -5.10 9.24 -0.26
CA ALA A 20 -4.54 8.90 -1.57
C ALA A 20 -5.49 7.98 -2.38
N PHE A 21 -6.44 7.32 -1.71
CA PHE A 21 -7.42 6.40 -2.30
C PHE A 21 -8.85 6.93 -2.31
N ASN A 22 -9.08 8.19 -1.88
CA ASN A 22 -10.37 8.87 -1.96
C ASN A 22 -10.77 9.20 -3.42
N LYS A 23 -10.95 8.15 -4.22
CA LYS A 23 -12.03 8.06 -5.21
C LYS A 23 -13.26 7.52 -4.45
N PRO A 24 -14.46 8.07 -4.63
CA PRO A 24 -15.51 8.28 -3.62
C PRO A 24 -16.03 7.16 -2.69
N ASP A 25 -15.55 5.91 -2.68
CA ASP A 25 -16.30 4.79 -2.04
C ASP A 25 -15.55 3.98 -0.97
N LEU A 26 -14.53 4.55 -0.30
CA LEU A 26 -13.81 3.82 0.76
C LEU A 26 -14.00 4.37 2.17
N THR A 27 -14.18 5.69 2.37
CA THR A 27 -14.52 6.26 3.70
C THR A 27 -15.19 7.63 3.57
N THR A 28 -16.18 7.94 4.42
CA THR A 28 -16.81 9.28 4.54
C THR A 28 -16.15 10.18 5.60
N GLN A 29 -15.25 9.66 6.44
CA GLN A 29 -14.62 10.47 7.49
C GLN A 29 -13.50 11.35 6.92
N LEU A 30 -13.73 12.66 6.88
CA LEU A 30 -12.68 13.66 6.66
C LEU A 30 -11.74 13.70 7.86
N SER A 31 -10.80 12.77 7.92
CA SER A 31 -9.68 12.86 8.84
C SER A 31 -8.93 14.18 8.59
N ASN A 32 -8.80 15.02 9.62
CA ASN A 32 -7.91 16.19 9.60
C ASN A 32 -6.42 15.79 9.54
N THR A 33 -6.10 14.51 9.32
CA THR A 33 -4.75 14.01 9.17
C THR A 33 -4.35 13.92 7.69
N ILE A 34 -3.15 14.40 7.37
CA ILE A 34 -2.46 14.19 6.09
C ILE A 34 -1.31 13.23 6.35
N LEU A 35 -1.26 12.11 5.63
CA LEU A 35 -0.16 11.14 5.72
C LEU A 35 0.81 11.36 4.55
N ILE A 36 2.11 11.45 4.85
CA ILE A 36 3.16 11.64 3.84
C ILE A 36 4.18 10.52 3.94
N GLY A 37 4.36 9.78 2.85
CA GLY A 37 5.46 8.83 2.70
C GLY A 37 6.75 9.55 2.39
N THR A 38 7.82 9.27 3.14
CA THR A 38 9.12 9.94 2.97
C THR A 38 10.28 9.01 3.33
N ASN A 39 11.45 9.24 2.74
CA ASN A 39 12.65 8.48 3.05
C ASN A 39 13.37 8.94 4.33
N ALA A 40 12.92 10.02 4.97
CA ALA A 40 13.51 10.53 6.20
C ALA A 40 12.57 10.33 7.38
N ASP A 41 13.12 10.06 8.56
CA ASP A 41 12.34 10.04 9.79
C ASP A 41 11.95 11.46 10.18
N LYS A 42 10.64 11.70 10.31
CA LYS A 42 10.09 13.03 10.59
C LYS A 42 9.02 12.92 11.66
N LYS A 43 9.09 13.80 12.66
CA LYS A 43 8.03 13.94 13.67
C LYS A 43 6.76 14.51 13.04
N SER A 44 5.61 14.10 13.56
CA SER A 44 4.33 14.69 13.17
C SER A 44 4.31 16.18 13.47
N LYS A 45 3.57 16.96 12.66
CA LYS A 45 3.44 18.40 12.86
C LYS A 45 2.02 18.87 12.60
N LYS A 46 1.59 19.92 13.29
CA LYS A 46 0.32 20.60 12.99
C LYS A 46 0.56 21.72 11.98
N ARG A 47 -0.38 21.94 11.07
CA ARG A 47 -0.40 23.07 10.14
C ARG A 47 -1.84 23.55 9.97
N GLY A 48 -2.19 24.63 10.67
CA GLY A 48 -3.58 25.07 10.82
C GLY A 48 -4.43 23.94 11.40
N LYS A 49 -5.57 23.64 10.77
CA LYS A 49 -6.46 22.55 11.18
C LYS A 49 -5.93 21.14 10.90
N TYR A 50 -4.85 20.99 10.11
CA TYR A 50 -4.36 19.68 9.70
C TYR A 50 -3.24 19.15 10.59
N THR A 51 -3.28 17.85 10.90
CA THR A 51 -2.17 17.10 11.47
C THR A 51 -1.43 16.37 10.36
N ILE A 52 -0.17 16.70 10.13
CA ILE A 52 0.68 16.01 9.16
C ILE A 52 1.43 14.90 9.90
N ARG A 53 1.20 13.66 9.49
CA ARG A 53 1.94 12.48 9.93
C ARG A 53 2.84 11.98 8.81
N PHE A 54 3.97 11.38 9.19
CA PHE A 54 4.93 10.84 8.25
C PHE A 54 5.01 9.33 8.41
N ILE A 55 5.12 8.62 7.29
CA ILE A 55 5.47 7.21 7.26
C ILE A 55 6.84 7.06 6.60
N ARG A 56 7.68 6.22 7.19
CA ARG A 56 8.96 5.86 6.61
C ARG A 56 8.72 4.97 5.39
N GLN A 57 9.10 5.47 4.22
CA GLN A 57 9.14 4.73 2.96
C GLN A 57 10.58 4.25 2.74
N LYS A 58 10.80 2.94 2.65
CA LYS A 58 12.13 2.33 2.46
C LYS A 58 12.56 2.25 0.99
N ASN A 59 11.61 2.35 0.07
CA ASN A 59 11.88 2.43 -1.36
C ASN A 59 12.36 3.82 -1.77
N THR A 60 13.21 3.91 -2.79
CA THR A 60 13.50 5.18 -3.45
C THR A 60 12.18 5.77 -3.96
N ILE A 61 11.97 7.07 -3.79
CA ILE A 61 10.73 7.73 -4.22
C ILE A 61 11.01 8.48 -5.53
N THR A 62 10.29 8.13 -6.60
CA THR A 62 10.33 8.81 -7.91
C THR A 62 8.91 9.13 -8.37
N LYS A 63 8.72 10.00 -9.38
CA LYS A 63 7.34 10.33 -9.84
C LYS A 63 6.63 9.10 -10.37
N GLU A 64 7.40 8.25 -11.04
CA GLU A 64 6.96 7.07 -11.77
C GLU A 64 6.52 5.97 -10.82
N ASN A 65 7.20 5.81 -9.67
CA ASN A 65 6.87 4.74 -8.73
C ASN A 65 5.91 5.15 -7.62
N ILE A 66 5.66 6.45 -7.42
CA ILE A 66 4.72 6.95 -6.40
C ILE A 66 3.35 6.25 -6.48
N PRO A 67 2.71 6.07 -7.66
CA PRO A 67 1.44 5.37 -7.76
C PRO A 67 1.49 3.95 -7.18
N LEU A 68 2.57 3.21 -7.46
CA LEU A 68 2.77 1.85 -6.95
C LEU A 68 3.03 1.83 -5.44
N LEU A 69 3.80 2.81 -4.93
CA LEU A 69 4.03 2.97 -3.50
C LEU A 69 2.73 3.31 -2.76
N GLN A 70 1.85 4.09 -3.38
CA GLN A 70 0.52 4.34 -2.84
C GLN A 70 -0.26 3.02 -2.77
N ILE A 71 -0.38 2.24 -3.85
CA ILE A 71 -1.08 0.94 -3.81
C ILE A 71 -0.58 0.05 -2.66
N LEU A 72 0.74 -0.04 -2.46
CA LEU A 72 1.32 -0.82 -1.36
C LEU A 72 1.03 -0.24 0.03
N ASP A 73 1.02 1.08 0.19
CA ASP A 73 0.58 1.71 1.44
C ASP A 73 -0.89 1.43 1.73
N SER A 74 -1.72 1.33 0.69
CA SER A 74 -3.12 0.94 0.78
C SER A 74 -3.27 -0.46 1.36
N ILE A 75 -2.56 -1.43 0.77
CA ILE A 75 -2.51 -2.82 1.24
C ILE A 75 -2.01 -2.86 2.69
N ARG A 76 -0.97 -2.10 3.02
CA ARG A 76 -0.38 -2.03 4.37
C ARG A 76 -1.38 -1.56 5.43
N PHE A 77 -2.28 -0.65 5.07
CA PHE A 77 -3.23 -0.02 5.99
C PHE A 77 -4.66 -0.52 5.84
N ILE A 78 -4.91 -1.57 5.05
CA ILE A 78 -6.25 -2.08 4.75
C ILE A 78 -7.07 -2.40 6.01
N ASN A 79 -6.44 -2.96 7.04
CA ASN A 79 -7.09 -3.28 8.33
C ASN A 79 -7.25 -2.06 9.27
N LYS A 80 -6.77 -0.89 8.87
CA LYS A 80 -6.85 0.35 9.66
C LYS A 80 -7.84 1.36 9.08
N ILE A 81 -8.55 0.99 8.02
CA ILE A 81 -9.57 1.82 7.41
C ILE A 81 -10.84 1.67 8.27
N PRO A 82 -11.29 2.73 8.98
CA PRO A 82 -12.52 2.67 9.77
C PRO A 82 -13.72 2.44 8.86
N ASP A 83 -14.70 1.67 9.33
CA ASP A 83 -15.99 1.43 8.66
C ASP A 83 -15.89 0.80 7.25
N ALA A 84 -14.71 0.34 6.84
CA ALA A 84 -14.51 -0.30 5.55
C ALA A 84 -14.70 -1.81 5.63
N ASP A 85 -15.46 -2.35 4.68
CA ASP A 85 -15.50 -3.77 4.39
C ASP A 85 -14.16 -4.19 3.79
N ILE A 86 -13.40 -5.00 4.54
CA ILE A 86 -12.08 -5.49 4.15
C ILE A 86 -12.16 -6.29 2.84
N ASN A 87 -13.21 -7.08 2.64
CA ASN A 87 -13.39 -7.86 1.41
C ASN A 87 -13.58 -6.95 0.21
N LYS A 88 -14.46 -5.95 0.31
CA LYS A 88 -14.66 -4.96 -0.77
C LYS A 88 -13.39 -4.15 -1.04
N SER A 89 -12.63 -3.84 0.01
CA SER A 89 -11.35 -3.14 -0.11
C SER A 89 -10.32 -4.00 -0.86
N CYS A 90 -10.25 -5.30 -0.56
CA CYS A 90 -9.40 -6.25 -1.27
C CYS A 90 -9.78 -6.39 -2.75
N GLU A 91 -11.07 -6.57 -3.06
CA GLU A 91 -11.56 -6.63 -4.44
C GLU A 91 -11.22 -5.36 -5.23
N ARG A 92 -11.39 -4.20 -4.59
CA ARG A 92 -11.03 -2.92 -5.22
C ARG A 92 -9.53 -2.81 -5.47
N LEU A 93 -8.69 -3.25 -4.54
CA LEU A 93 -7.24 -3.28 -4.73
C LEU A 93 -6.83 -4.26 -5.83
N ARG A 94 -7.48 -5.41 -5.91
CA ARG A 94 -7.30 -6.38 -7.01
C ARG A 94 -7.62 -5.74 -8.35
N ASN A 95 -8.78 -5.09 -8.49
CA ASN A 95 -9.17 -4.39 -9.71
C ASN A 95 -8.20 -3.25 -10.08
N ILE A 96 -7.69 -2.50 -9.09
CA ILE A 96 -6.67 -1.47 -9.33
C ILE A 96 -5.40 -2.10 -9.90
N ILE A 97 -4.93 -3.21 -9.32
CA ILE A 97 -3.71 -3.90 -9.75
C ILE A 97 -3.90 -4.53 -11.14
N GLN A 98 -5.06 -5.12 -11.42
CA GLN A 98 -5.38 -5.69 -12.74
C GLN A 98 -5.39 -4.64 -13.86
N ASN A 99 -5.71 -3.39 -13.55
CA ASN A 99 -5.70 -2.29 -14.51
C ASN A 99 -4.31 -1.66 -14.72
N LEU A 100 -3.29 -2.11 -13.98
CA LEU A 100 -1.90 -1.74 -14.26
C LEU A 100 -1.41 -2.48 -15.51
N SER A 101 -0.44 -1.92 -16.22
CA SER A 101 0.25 -2.64 -17.28
C SER A 101 1.03 -3.85 -16.73
N ASP A 102 1.23 -4.88 -17.55
CA ASP A 102 1.98 -6.09 -17.13
C ASP A 102 3.33 -5.75 -16.51
N LYS A 103 4.05 -4.78 -17.10
CA LYS A 103 5.31 -4.26 -16.58
C LYS A 103 5.18 -3.64 -15.19
N GLU A 104 4.11 -2.90 -14.93
CA GLU A 104 3.85 -2.29 -13.61
C GLU A 104 3.44 -3.35 -12.58
N GLN A 105 2.68 -4.37 -12.99
CA GLN A 105 2.31 -5.49 -12.12
C GLN A 105 3.57 -6.28 -11.70
N GLU A 106 4.46 -6.60 -12.64
CA GLU A 106 5.75 -7.23 -12.35
C GLU A 106 6.63 -6.31 -11.47
N TYR A 107 6.69 -5.01 -11.79
CA TYR A 107 7.48 -4.07 -11.03
C TYR A 107 6.97 -3.88 -9.60
N LEU A 108 5.69 -4.15 -9.31
CA LEU A 108 5.10 -4.02 -7.97
C LEU A 108 5.72 -4.98 -6.94
N VAL A 109 6.27 -6.12 -7.40
CA VAL A 109 6.91 -7.14 -6.57
C VAL A 109 8.11 -6.57 -5.81
N LYS A 110 9.02 -5.90 -6.52
CA LYS A 110 10.28 -5.39 -5.97
C LYS A 110 10.09 -4.39 -4.81
N PRO A 111 9.25 -3.33 -4.91
CA PRO A 111 9.01 -2.43 -3.80
C PRO A 111 8.23 -3.08 -2.67
N ALA A 112 7.34 -4.04 -2.94
CA ALA A 112 6.58 -4.77 -1.92
C ALA A 112 7.49 -5.55 -0.96
N MET A 113 8.61 -6.08 -1.44
CA MET A 113 9.62 -6.75 -0.60
C MET A 113 10.18 -5.87 0.52
N LYS A 114 10.06 -4.53 0.46
CA LYS A 114 10.49 -3.63 1.55
C LYS A 114 9.41 -3.32 2.57
N TYR A 115 8.17 -3.79 2.36
CA TYR A 115 7.06 -3.61 3.29
C TYR A 115 7.05 -4.67 4.39
N ASN A 116 6.09 -4.58 5.32
CA ASN A 116 5.93 -5.56 6.39
C ASN A 116 5.43 -6.92 5.83
N PRO A 117 5.58 -8.02 6.59
CA PRO A 117 5.16 -9.35 6.15
C PRO A 117 3.72 -9.44 5.65
N ALA A 118 2.76 -8.81 6.36
CA ALA A 118 1.34 -8.82 5.98
C ALA A 118 1.08 -8.17 4.61
N THR A 119 1.75 -7.04 4.33
CA THR A 119 1.64 -6.37 3.02
C THR A 119 2.21 -7.26 1.92
N ARG A 120 3.36 -7.90 2.16
CA ARG A 120 3.97 -8.81 1.18
C ARG A 120 3.05 -9.98 0.87
N ALA A 121 2.48 -10.60 1.90
CA ALA A 121 1.57 -11.73 1.75
C ALA A 121 0.33 -11.34 0.92
N LEU A 122 -0.32 -10.22 1.27
CA LEU A 122 -1.52 -9.78 0.57
C LEU A 122 -1.23 -9.32 -0.86
N THR A 123 -0.14 -8.58 -1.09
CA THR A 123 0.29 -8.22 -2.45
C THR A 123 0.62 -9.47 -3.27
N GLY A 124 1.32 -10.43 -2.68
CA GLY A 124 1.64 -11.71 -3.32
C GLY A 124 0.39 -12.45 -3.73
N ALA A 125 -0.58 -12.59 -2.83
CA ALA A 125 -1.81 -13.33 -3.11
C ALA A 125 -2.68 -12.67 -4.18
N ILE A 126 -2.69 -11.33 -4.25
CA ILE A 126 -3.36 -10.61 -5.34
C ILE A 126 -2.62 -10.84 -6.66
N LEU A 127 -1.30 -10.64 -6.72
CA LEU A 127 -0.51 -10.79 -7.94
C LEU A 127 -0.47 -12.23 -8.45
N GLU A 128 -0.43 -13.23 -7.57
CA GLU A 128 -0.49 -14.65 -7.91
C GLU A 128 -1.75 -14.95 -8.71
N SER A 129 -2.88 -14.34 -8.32
CA SER A 129 -4.17 -14.51 -8.98
C SER A 129 -4.27 -13.83 -10.35
N ILE A 130 -3.28 -13.01 -10.73
CA ILE A 130 -3.25 -12.23 -11.96
C ILE A 130 -2.14 -12.72 -12.90
N LEU A 131 -0.91 -12.86 -12.38
CA LEU A 131 0.29 -13.22 -13.14
C LEU A 131 0.75 -14.68 -12.95
N GLY A 132 0.26 -15.36 -11.91
CA GLY A 132 0.69 -16.71 -11.54
C GLY A 132 1.80 -16.76 -10.48
N GLU A 133 2.07 -17.97 -9.98
CA GLU A 133 2.95 -18.22 -8.82
C GLU A 133 4.42 -17.84 -9.04
N SER A 134 4.94 -18.00 -10.26
CA SER A 134 6.34 -17.72 -10.59
C SER A 134 6.76 -16.27 -10.36
N TYR A 135 5.82 -15.33 -10.44
CA TYR A 135 6.09 -13.90 -10.29
C TYR A 135 6.14 -13.43 -8.83
N VAL A 136 5.60 -14.22 -7.90
CA VAL A 136 5.39 -13.80 -6.50
C VAL A 136 6.22 -14.60 -5.49
N GLU A 137 7.00 -15.57 -5.94
CA GLU A 137 7.81 -16.43 -5.07
C GLU A 137 8.70 -15.62 -4.12
N ALA A 138 9.28 -14.52 -4.59
CA ALA A 138 10.10 -13.61 -3.80
C ALA A 138 9.34 -12.91 -2.66
N LEU A 139 8.01 -12.78 -2.76
CA LEU A 139 7.16 -12.20 -1.71
C LEU A 139 6.84 -13.22 -0.61
N TYR A 140 6.78 -14.50 -0.96
CA TYR A 140 6.44 -15.59 -0.04
C TYR A 140 7.63 -16.26 0.62
N ASN A 141 8.78 -16.38 -0.06
CA ASN A 141 9.98 -17.00 0.50
C ASN A 141 10.39 -16.47 1.89
N PRO A 142 10.24 -15.17 2.20
CA PRO A 142 10.53 -14.63 3.54
C PRO A 142 9.47 -14.95 4.62
N LEU A 143 8.33 -15.56 4.27
CA LEU A 143 7.19 -15.79 5.15
C LEU A 143 7.12 -17.23 5.70
N ARG A 144 8.09 -18.09 5.35
CA ARG A 144 8.12 -19.55 5.64
C ARG A 144 8.37 -19.91 7.12
N GLY A 145 7.59 -19.32 8.02
CA GLY A 145 7.49 -19.66 9.43
C GLY A 145 6.15 -19.19 9.97
N THR A 146 5.20 -20.12 10.13
CA THR A 146 3.98 -20.03 10.96
C THR A 146 3.26 -18.67 11.03
N THR A 147 3.22 -17.90 9.94
CA THR A 147 2.58 -16.58 9.96
C THR A 147 1.15 -16.67 9.44
N THR A 148 0.23 -17.11 10.31
CA THR A 148 -1.21 -16.98 10.03
C THR A 148 -1.60 -15.52 10.20
N PHE A 149 -1.68 -14.78 9.10
CA PHE A 149 -2.29 -13.46 9.14
C PHE A 149 -3.81 -13.64 9.29
N LYS A 150 -4.36 -13.16 10.42
CA LYS A 150 -5.81 -12.94 10.59
C LYS A 150 -6.25 -11.78 9.68
N LEU A 151 -6.12 -11.98 8.38
CA LEU A 151 -6.85 -11.20 7.41
C LEU A 151 -8.25 -11.82 7.43
N ASN A 152 -9.24 -11.08 7.94
CA ASN A 152 -10.66 -11.43 7.83
C ASN A 152 -11.13 -11.27 6.37
N ILE A 153 -10.38 -11.87 5.45
CA ILE A 153 -10.63 -11.89 4.01
C ILE A 153 -11.25 -13.26 3.71
N SER A 154 -12.36 -13.25 2.98
CA SER A 154 -13.05 -14.47 2.55
C SER A 154 -12.14 -15.32 1.66
N GLU A 155 -12.20 -16.65 1.82
CA GLU A 155 -11.36 -17.62 1.08
C GLU A 155 -11.54 -17.53 -0.44
N ASN A 156 -12.69 -17.02 -0.90
CA ASN A 156 -12.96 -16.78 -2.32
C ASN A 156 -12.08 -15.67 -2.94
N ILE A 157 -11.48 -14.79 -2.13
CA ILE A 157 -10.68 -13.64 -2.61
C ILE A 157 -9.18 -14.01 -2.66
N LEU A 158 -8.71 -14.80 -1.69
CA LEU A 158 -7.31 -15.26 -1.60
C LEU A 158 -7.30 -16.77 -1.35
N ARG A 159 -7.05 -17.55 -2.42
CA ARG A 159 -7.06 -19.02 -2.37
C ARG A 159 -6.01 -19.63 -1.44
N ASN A 160 -4.98 -18.87 -1.03
CA ASN A 160 -3.84 -19.41 -0.28
C ASN A 160 -3.65 -18.68 1.07
N LYS A 161 -4.37 -19.12 2.10
CA LYS A 161 -4.09 -18.74 3.51
C LYS A 161 -2.99 -19.59 4.17
N HIS A 162 -2.46 -20.60 3.48
CA HIS A 162 -1.71 -21.70 4.08
C HIS A 162 -0.27 -21.91 3.56
N LYS A 163 0.33 -20.96 2.85
CA LYS A 163 1.76 -21.05 2.44
C LYS A 163 2.64 -20.10 3.26
#